data_AF-E2C8R9-F1
#
_entry.id   AF-E2C8R9-F1
#
_cell.length_a   1.000
_cell.length_b   1.000
_cell.length_c   1.000
_cell.angle_alpha   90.00
_cell.angle_beta   90.00
_cell.angle_gamma   90.00
#
_symmetry.space_group_name_H-M   'P 1'
#
loop_
_entity.id
_entity.type
_entity.pdbx_description
1 polymer ?
#
loop_
_entity_poly.entity_id
_entity_poly.type
_entity_poly.pdbx_seq_one_letter_code
_entity_poly.pdbx_strand_id
1 'polypeptide(L)'
;MIGRDWETKNFTFNDVHVEAARKLARLCKEANVERFIHVSSLNIDDKVEPILLKEGSQFLKTKREGEQAVREEFPEATIVRPSTIWGQEDRFLNVYCEIYGLMRHQFRNIPIWEKGERTEKQPIAVYDVAGGITAIIKDPSTAGKTYQFVGPKRYKLSDLLDWFHKICIVNPIEYGYKRTHLKYSPLFQLKVYVNEFITFAYPFGYLQWEYLERESISDHVSKELPTLEDLGITLTTMESRMHWELKPYRKDYGYMQSVHEFDAVPDPPIIPIH
;
A
#
# COMPACT_ATOMS: atom_id res chain seq x y z
N MET A 1 11.72 4.62 -14.43
CA MET A 1 11.05 5.08 -13.20
C MET A 1 11.37 4.05 -12.14
N ILE A 2 12.05 4.46 -11.06
CA ILE A 2 12.66 3.57 -10.06
C ILE A 2 11.56 3.04 -9.12
N GLY A 3 11.49 1.71 -8.93
CA GLY A 3 10.44 1.02 -8.16
C GLY A 3 9.17 0.75 -8.96
N ARG A 4 8.78 -0.53 -9.09
CA ARG A 4 7.55 -0.95 -9.79
C ARG A 4 6.84 -2.06 -9.02
N ASP A 5 5.51 -2.05 -9.07
CA ASP A 5 4.68 -3.09 -8.44
C ASP A 5 4.44 -4.29 -9.36
N TRP A 6 4.90 -4.22 -10.60
CA TRP A 6 4.78 -5.26 -11.61
C TRP A 6 6.00 -5.31 -12.52
N GLU A 7 6.26 -6.47 -13.09
CA GLU A 7 7.30 -6.63 -14.11
C GLU A 7 6.83 -6.06 -15.44
N THR A 8 7.77 -5.51 -16.19
CA THR A 8 7.53 -5.00 -17.53
C THR A 8 8.34 -5.81 -18.53
N LYS A 9 8.04 -5.67 -19.82
CA LYS A 9 8.76 -6.38 -20.88
C LYS A 9 10.29 -6.22 -20.84
N ASN A 10 10.76 -5.06 -20.37
CA ASN A 10 12.18 -4.74 -20.39
C ASN A 10 12.86 -4.85 -19.02
N PHE A 11 12.07 -4.93 -17.93
CA PHE A 11 12.60 -4.84 -16.58
C PHE A 11 11.82 -5.76 -15.64
N THR A 12 12.54 -6.70 -15.04
CA THR A 12 12.07 -7.60 -13.99
C THR A 12 12.09 -6.91 -12.62
N PHE A 13 11.50 -7.54 -11.60
CA PHE A 13 11.61 -7.04 -10.23
C PHE A 13 13.06 -6.99 -9.74
N ASN A 14 13.89 -7.96 -10.10
CA ASN A 14 15.29 -8.00 -9.71
C ASN A 14 16.07 -6.81 -10.33
N ASP A 15 15.85 -6.52 -11.61
CA ASP A 15 16.49 -5.37 -12.28
C ASP A 15 16.16 -4.05 -11.60
N VAL A 16 14.91 -3.88 -11.15
CA VAL A 16 14.40 -2.61 -10.62
C VAL A 16 14.67 -2.45 -9.12
N HIS A 17 14.52 -3.51 -8.33
CA HIS A 17 14.63 -3.45 -6.88
C HIS A 17 16.03 -3.77 -6.36
N VAL A 18 16.77 -4.64 -7.05
CA VAL A 18 18.10 -5.10 -6.61
C VAL A 18 19.19 -4.39 -7.39
N GLU A 19 19.30 -4.66 -8.69
CA GLU A 19 20.42 -4.18 -9.52
C GLU A 19 20.44 -2.66 -9.65
N ALA A 20 19.29 -2.04 -9.92
CA ALA A 20 19.20 -0.58 -9.97
C ALA A 20 19.48 0.07 -8.62
N ALA A 21 18.99 -0.51 -7.51
CA ALA A 21 19.22 0.04 -6.17
C ALA A 21 20.70 -0.08 -5.75
N ARG A 22 21.32 -1.23 -5.99
CA ARG A 22 22.76 -1.47 -5.80
C ARG A 22 23.59 -0.47 -6.59
N LYS A 23 23.28 -0.32 -7.89
CA LYS A 23 23.99 0.61 -8.77
C LYS A 23 23.88 2.06 -8.28
N LEU A 24 22.70 2.49 -7.83
CA LEU A 24 22.52 3.82 -7.26
C LEU A 24 23.32 4.00 -5.97
N ALA A 25 23.26 3.04 -5.04
CA ALA A 25 24.02 3.09 -3.80
C ALA A 25 25.54 3.19 -4.04
N ARG A 26 26.07 2.37 -4.96
CA ARG A 26 27.48 2.40 -5.35
C ARG A 26 27.87 3.75 -5.97
N LEU A 27 27.10 4.24 -6.93
CA LEU A 27 27.36 5.54 -7.58
C LEU A 27 27.27 6.71 -6.59
N CYS A 28 26.33 6.66 -5.64
CA CYS A 28 26.23 7.65 -4.57
C CYS A 28 27.45 7.60 -3.64
N LYS A 29 27.97 6.40 -3.34
CA LYS A 29 29.20 6.25 -2.55
C LYS A 29 30.42 6.79 -3.29
N GLU A 30 30.57 6.46 -4.57
CA GLU A 30 31.64 6.96 -5.45
C GLU A 30 31.60 8.50 -5.57
N ALA A 31 30.40 9.07 -5.63
CA ALA A 31 30.19 10.52 -5.70
C ALA A 31 30.28 11.24 -4.35
N ASN A 32 30.58 10.53 -3.25
CA ASN A 32 30.62 11.07 -1.88
C ASN A 32 29.33 11.79 -1.47
N VAL A 33 28.17 11.23 -1.84
CA VAL A 33 26.88 11.75 -1.39
C VAL A 33 26.77 11.58 0.13
N GLU A 34 26.47 12.68 0.84
CA GLU A 34 26.36 12.69 2.30
C GLU A 34 25.20 11.84 2.81
N ARG A 35 24.09 11.81 2.08
CA ARG A 35 22.83 11.18 2.51
C ARG A 35 22.21 10.37 1.38
N PHE A 36 22.18 9.06 1.54
CA PHE A 36 21.44 8.15 0.68
C PHE A 36 20.24 7.58 1.43
N ILE A 37 19.03 7.82 0.92
CA ILE A 37 17.78 7.32 1.49
C ILE A 37 17.16 6.32 0.52
N HIS A 38 16.93 5.10 0.99
CA HIS A 38 16.32 4.05 0.19
C HIS A 38 14.92 3.73 0.71
N VAL A 39 13.93 3.76 -0.19
CA VAL A 39 12.53 3.44 0.14
C VAL A 39 12.21 2.01 -0.30
N SER A 40 12.06 1.14 0.70
CA SER A 40 11.72 -0.27 0.54
C SER A 40 10.21 -0.47 0.74
N SER A 41 9.80 -1.53 1.46
CA SER A 41 8.42 -1.85 1.81
C SER A 41 8.36 -2.42 3.23
N LEU A 42 7.22 -2.27 3.90
CA LEU A 42 6.91 -3.08 5.08
C LEU A 42 6.79 -4.57 4.71
N ASN A 43 6.85 -5.46 5.71
CA ASN A 43 6.69 -6.93 5.60
C ASN A 43 7.80 -7.65 4.81
N ILE A 44 9.03 -7.13 4.80
CA ILE A 44 10.16 -7.75 4.08
C ILE A 44 11.08 -8.59 4.99
N ASP A 45 11.08 -8.32 6.30
CA ASP A 45 11.91 -9.05 7.27
C ASP A 45 11.27 -10.36 7.71
N ASP A 46 9.95 -10.33 7.91
CA ASP A 46 9.20 -11.46 8.36
C ASP A 46 9.15 -12.53 7.28
N LYS A 47 9.21 -13.81 7.69
CA LYS A 47 8.83 -14.91 6.81
C LYS A 47 7.34 -14.83 6.62
N VAL A 48 6.91 -13.97 5.71
CA VAL A 48 5.51 -13.84 5.34
C VAL A 48 5.10 -15.14 4.67
N GLU A 49 4.14 -15.83 5.27
CA GLU A 49 3.59 -17.05 4.69
C GLU A 49 2.86 -16.72 3.39
N PRO A 50 3.15 -17.44 2.30
CA PRO A 50 2.43 -17.25 1.06
C PRO A 50 0.94 -17.58 1.19
N ILE A 51 0.06 -16.73 0.68
CA ILE A 51 -1.40 -16.87 0.83
C ILE A 51 -2.07 -17.35 -0.46
N LEU A 52 -1.82 -16.66 -1.57
CA LEU A 52 -2.38 -16.92 -2.90
C LEU A 52 -1.34 -17.51 -3.84
N LEU A 53 -0.14 -16.96 -3.83
CA LEU A 53 0.99 -17.42 -4.65
C LEU A 53 1.77 -18.51 -3.91
N LYS A 54 2.16 -19.59 -4.60
CA LYS A 54 2.91 -20.70 -3.95
C LYS A 54 4.26 -20.25 -3.38
N GLU A 55 4.91 -19.33 -4.06
CA GLU A 55 6.23 -18.82 -3.67
C GLU A 55 6.14 -17.52 -2.87
N GLY A 56 4.94 -16.97 -2.64
CA GLY A 56 4.73 -15.65 -2.07
C GLY A 56 5.07 -14.51 -3.04
N SER A 57 5.03 -13.28 -2.53
CA SER A 57 5.28 -12.07 -3.31
C SER A 57 6.74 -11.94 -3.73
N GLN A 58 7.00 -11.92 -5.04
CA GLN A 58 8.33 -11.66 -5.59
C GLN A 58 8.77 -10.21 -5.38
N PHE A 59 7.81 -9.28 -5.34
CA PHE A 59 8.04 -7.88 -5.00
C PHE A 59 8.66 -7.75 -3.60
N LEU A 60 8.10 -8.39 -2.58
CA LEU A 60 8.62 -8.30 -1.21
C LEU A 60 10.01 -8.93 -1.08
N LYS A 61 10.25 -10.07 -1.74
CA LYS A 61 11.57 -10.71 -1.78
C LYS A 61 12.63 -9.82 -2.39
N THR A 62 12.37 -9.29 -3.59
CA THR A 62 13.33 -8.44 -4.30
C THR A 62 13.54 -7.09 -3.60
N LYS A 63 12.53 -6.57 -2.87
CA LYS A 63 12.70 -5.41 -1.98
C LYS A 63 13.63 -5.70 -0.79
N ARG A 64 13.54 -6.90 -0.20
CA ARG A 64 14.47 -7.35 0.85
C ARG A 64 15.90 -7.48 0.32
N GLU A 65 16.08 -8.14 -0.83
CA GLU A 65 17.38 -8.29 -1.49
C GLU A 65 17.97 -6.93 -1.87
N GLY A 66 17.14 -6.02 -2.39
CA GLY A 66 17.53 -4.65 -2.71
C GLY A 66 17.99 -3.86 -1.49
N GLU A 67 17.35 -4.05 -0.35
CA GLU A 67 17.77 -3.44 0.91
C GLU A 67 19.16 -3.92 1.33
N GLN A 68 19.40 -5.23 1.26
CA GLN A 68 20.71 -5.83 1.57
C GLN A 68 21.79 -5.29 0.62
N ALA A 69 21.50 -5.28 -0.68
CA ALA A 69 22.42 -4.77 -1.69
C ALA A 69 22.76 -3.28 -1.51
N VAL A 70 21.79 -2.46 -1.11
CA VAL A 70 22.04 -1.05 -0.76
C VAL A 70 22.94 -0.95 0.47
N ARG A 71 22.68 -1.76 1.50
CA ARG A 71 23.47 -1.75 2.74
C ARG A 71 24.92 -2.17 2.51
N GLU A 72 25.15 -3.13 1.60
CA GLU A 72 26.49 -3.58 1.20
C GLU A 72 27.30 -2.44 0.56
N GLU A 73 26.72 -1.70 -0.39
CA GLU A 73 27.40 -0.64 -1.14
C GLU A 73 27.48 0.70 -0.37
N PHE A 74 26.44 1.00 0.41
CA PHE A 74 26.32 2.23 1.20
C PHE A 74 25.83 1.90 2.63
N PRO A 75 26.73 1.52 3.56
CA PRO A 75 26.35 1.10 4.92
C PRO A 75 25.63 2.18 5.74
N GLU A 76 25.93 3.44 5.49
CA GLU A 76 25.32 4.61 6.15
C GLU A 76 23.95 5.00 5.59
N ALA A 77 23.41 4.21 4.65
CA ALA A 77 22.15 4.50 3.99
C ALA A 77 21.02 4.43 5.01
N THR A 78 20.14 5.42 4.99
CA THR A 78 18.92 5.36 5.80
C THR A 78 17.85 4.64 5.00
N ILE A 79 17.25 3.61 5.58
CA ILE A 79 16.25 2.80 4.89
C ILE A 79 14.88 3.10 5.48
N VAL A 80 13.92 3.36 4.62
CA VAL A 80 12.53 3.64 4.98
C VAL A 80 11.65 2.51 4.48
N ARG A 81 10.88 1.91 5.39
CA ARG A 81 9.93 0.83 5.08
C ARG A 81 8.50 1.32 5.34
N PRO A 82 7.85 1.89 4.32
CA PRO A 82 6.47 2.35 4.46
C PRO A 82 5.51 1.17 4.47
N SER A 83 4.47 1.28 5.30
CA SER A 83 3.25 0.48 5.16
C SER A 83 2.48 0.92 3.91
N THR A 84 1.28 0.39 3.71
CA THR A 84 0.42 0.80 2.59
C THR A 84 0.17 2.30 2.65
N ILE A 85 0.65 3.03 1.64
CA ILE A 85 0.53 4.49 1.57
C ILE A 85 -0.83 4.87 1.00
N TRP A 86 -1.50 5.86 1.61
CA TRP A 86 -2.73 6.46 1.10
C TRP A 86 -2.60 7.98 0.91
N GLY A 87 -3.41 8.53 0.00
CA GLY A 87 -3.47 9.94 -0.39
C GLY A 87 -4.03 10.12 -1.80
N GLN A 88 -4.06 11.37 -2.28
CA GLN A 88 -4.50 11.64 -3.66
C GLN A 88 -3.65 10.87 -4.67
N GLU A 89 -4.30 10.24 -5.65
CA GLU A 89 -3.68 9.41 -6.69
C GLU A 89 -2.91 8.18 -6.20
N ASP A 90 -3.11 7.76 -4.94
CA ASP A 90 -2.54 6.51 -4.45
C ASP A 90 -3.13 5.29 -5.21
N ARG A 91 -2.48 4.13 -5.15
CA ARG A 91 -3.08 2.90 -5.73
C ARG A 91 -4.07 2.23 -4.79
N PHE A 92 -3.90 2.40 -3.49
CA PHE A 92 -4.68 1.72 -2.47
C PHE A 92 -6.18 2.08 -2.52
N LEU A 93 -6.53 3.35 -2.30
CA LEU A 93 -7.87 3.89 -2.42
C LEU A 93 -8.40 3.77 -3.85
N ASN A 94 -7.58 4.06 -4.87
CA ASN A 94 -7.99 3.94 -6.28
C ASN A 94 -8.51 2.53 -6.60
N VAL A 95 -7.75 1.49 -6.24
CA VAL A 95 -8.11 0.10 -6.55
C VAL A 95 -9.49 -0.27 -6.00
N TYR A 96 -9.89 0.24 -4.83
CA TYR A 96 -11.18 -0.10 -4.24
C TYR A 96 -12.31 0.86 -4.59
N CYS A 97 -12.01 2.15 -4.69
CA CYS A 97 -13.01 3.21 -4.71
C CYS A 97 -13.29 3.74 -6.12
N GLU A 98 -12.41 3.50 -7.09
CA GLU A 98 -12.63 3.96 -8.45
C GLU A 98 -14.02 3.51 -8.94
N ILE A 99 -14.87 4.49 -9.27
CA ILE A 99 -16.30 4.29 -9.62
C ILE A 99 -16.43 3.42 -10.86
N TYR A 100 -15.43 3.49 -11.76
CA TYR A 100 -15.28 2.61 -12.91
C TYR A 100 -14.39 1.41 -12.64
N GLY A 101 -14.26 0.98 -11.37
CA GLY A 101 -13.48 -0.13 -10.86
C GLY A 101 -13.90 -1.51 -11.38
N LEU A 102 -14.24 -1.60 -12.67
CA LEU A 102 -14.47 -2.79 -13.49
C LEU A 102 -13.45 -3.89 -13.23
N MET A 103 -12.22 -3.52 -12.89
CA MET A 103 -11.15 -4.46 -12.62
C MET A 103 -11.23 -5.03 -11.20
N ARG A 104 -11.27 -4.22 -10.14
CA ARG A 104 -11.36 -4.76 -8.76
C ARG A 104 -12.73 -5.32 -8.41
N HIS A 105 -13.79 -4.75 -8.97
CA HIS A 105 -15.17 -5.18 -8.77
C HIS A 105 -15.55 -6.27 -9.76
N GLN A 106 -16.23 -7.31 -9.29
CA GLN A 106 -16.98 -8.23 -10.13
C GLN A 106 -18.46 -7.84 -10.01
N PHE A 107 -18.93 -7.01 -10.93
CA PHE A 107 -20.21 -6.29 -10.82
C PHE A 107 -20.22 -5.34 -9.62
N ARG A 108 -21.06 -5.59 -8.60
CA ARG A 108 -21.15 -4.78 -7.36
C ARG A 108 -20.46 -5.47 -6.17
N ASN A 109 -19.68 -6.50 -6.45
CA ASN A 109 -19.08 -7.34 -5.44
C ASN A 109 -17.54 -7.24 -5.50
N ILE A 110 -16.88 -7.20 -4.34
CA ILE A 110 -15.42 -7.14 -4.24
C ILE A 110 -14.88 -8.48 -3.73
N PRO A 111 -14.20 -9.26 -4.58
CA PRO A 111 -13.58 -10.52 -4.18
C PRO A 111 -12.25 -10.29 -3.44
N ILE A 112 -12.16 -10.64 -2.17
CA ILE A 112 -10.97 -10.40 -1.33
C ILE A 112 -10.63 -11.69 -0.60
N TRP A 113 -9.34 -11.91 -0.33
CA TRP A 113 -8.94 -13.01 0.54
C TRP A 113 -9.70 -12.95 1.87
N GLU A 114 -10.40 -14.03 2.22
CA GLU A 114 -11.20 -14.13 3.44
C GLU A 114 -12.11 -12.91 3.73
N LYS A 115 -12.64 -12.27 2.67
CA LYS A 115 -13.46 -11.04 2.72
C LYS A 115 -12.76 -9.84 3.40
N GLY A 116 -11.45 -9.91 3.62
CA GLY A 116 -10.67 -8.92 4.37
C GLY A 116 -10.82 -9.00 5.89
N GLU A 117 -11.50 -10.03 6.43
CA GLU A 117 -11.77 -10.15 7.87
C GLU A 117 -10.54 -10.61 8.68
N ARG A 118 -9.60 -11.30 8.03
CA ARG A 118 -8.34 -11.78 8.63
C ARG A 118 -7.10 -10.98 8.25
N THR A 119 -7.27 -9.95 7.43
CA THR A 119 -6.17 -9.09 6.98
C THR A 119 -6.20 -7.78 7.76
N GLU A 120 -5.11 -7.48 8.46
CA GLU A 120 -4.94 -6.24 9.21
C GLU A 120 -4.01 -5.31 8.44
N LYS A 121 -4.38 -4.03 8.32
CA LYS A 121 -3.58 -3.00 7.64
C LYS A 121 -3.37 -1.82 8.57
N GLN A 122 -2.21 -1.19 8.49
CA GLN A 122 -1.86 0.02 9.24
C GLN A 122 -1.42 1.12 8.26
N PRO A 123 -2.34 1.64 7.42
CA PRO A 123 -2.00 2.50 6.29
C PRO A 123 -1.49 3.86 6.73
N ILE A 124 -0.51 4.40 6.00
CA ILE A 124 0.13 5.67 6.31
C ILE A 124 -0.17 6.77 5.27
N ALA A 125 -0.36 8.00 5.73
CA ALA A 125 -0.56 9.14 4.84
C ALA A 125 0.73 9.46 4.04
N VAL A 126 0.59 9.72 2.74
CA VAL A 126 1.72 10.13 1.88
C VAL A 126 2.40 11.41 2.39
N TYR A 127 1.63 12.31 3.00
CA TYR A 127 2.14 13.56 3.58
C TYR A 127 3.09 13.32 4.75
N ASP A 128 2.79 12.34 5.61
CA ASP A 128 3.63 11.96 6.75
C ASP A 128 4.89 11.25 6.27
N VAL A 129 4.80 10.42 5.23
CA VAL A 129 5.97 9.80 4.59
C VAL A 129 6.92 10.87 4.04
N ALA A 130 6.39 11.86 3.32
CA ALA A 130 7.19 12.98 2.80
C ALA A 130 7.80 13.82 3.93
N GLY A 131 7.04 14.08 5.00
CA GLY A 131 7.54 14.71 6.23
C GLY A 131 8.68 13.90 6.86
N GLY A 132 8.54 12.59 6.95
CA GLY A 132 9.52 11.66 7.52
C GLY A 132 10.83 11.65 6.75
N ILE A 133 10.75 11.56 5.42
CA ILE A 133 11.93 11.66 4.56
C ILE A 133 12.61 13.02 4.77
N THR A 134 11.84 14.10 4.86
CA THR A 134 12.39 15.45 5.11
C THR A 134 13.07 15.55 6.48
N ALA A 135 12.53 14.91 7.53
CA ALA A 135 13.14 14.84 8.85
C ALA A 135 14.45 14.04 8.84
N ILE A 136 14.47 12.90 8.16
CA ILE A 136 15.67 12.06 7.97
C ILE A 136 16.79 12.80 7.24
N ILE A 137 16.46 13.66 6.27
CA ILE A 137 17.46 14.48 5.58
C ILE A 137 18.11 15.48 6.55
N LYS A 138 17.34 16.05 7.48
CA LYS A 138 17.79 17.10 8.40
C LYS A 138 18.53 16.58 9.62
N ASP A 139 18.26 15.35 10.05
CA ASP A 139 18.88 14.75 11.24
C ASP A 139 20.03 13.79 10.85
N PRO A 140 21.30 14.15 11.14
CA PRO A 140 22.45 13.28 10.90
C PRO A 140 22.41 11.96 11.67
N SER A 141 21.71 11.92 12.82
CA SER A 141 21.61 10.73 13.68
C SER A 141 20.89 9.57 13.01
N THR A 142 20.21 9.82 11.89
CA THR A 142 19.42 8.84 11.16
C THR A 142 20.26 7.99 10.19
N ALA A 143 21.53 8.35 9.95
CA ALA A 143 22.45 7.57 9.12
C ALA A 143 22.55 6.10 9.56
N GLY A 144 22.50 5.19 8.60
CA GLY A 144 22.57 3.75 8.82
C GLY A 144 21.37 3.14 9.57
N LYS A 145 20.32 3.91 9.88
CA LYS A 145 19.13 3.37 10.55
C LYS A 145 18.07 2.91 9.55
N THR A 146 17.24 1.97 9.99
CA THR A 146 16.04 1.54 9.27
C THR A 146 14.82 2.04 10.04
N TYR A 147 13.90 2.74 9.37
CA TYR A 147 12.68 3.24 9.94
C TYR A 147 11.46 2.55 9.35
N GLN A 148 10.48 2.24 10.21
CA GLN A 148 9.17 1.75 9.80
C GLN A 148 8.17 2.91 9.75
N PHE A 149 7.69 3.21 8.55
CA PHE A 149 6.76 4.30 8.33
C PHE A 149 5.34 3.72 8.33
N VAL A 150 4.74 3.68 9.52
CA VAL A 150 3.43 3.07 9.77
C VAL A 150 2.42 4.13 10.20
N GLY A 151 1.15 3.92 9.86
CA GLY A 151 0.07 4.81 10.25
C GLY A 151 -0.25 4.76 11.74
N PRO A 152 -1.02 5.73 12.26
CA PRO A 152 -1.31 5.83 13.70
C PRO A 152 -2.28 4.75 14.22
N LYS A 153 -3.05 4.11 13.34
CA LYS A 153 -4.11 3.18 13.70
C LYS A 153 -4.09 1.96 12.79
N ARG A 154 -4.41 0.81 13.37
CA ARG A 154 -4.55 -0.47 12.65
C ARG A 154 -6.02 -0.80 12.44
N TYR A 155 -6.37 -1.28 11.26
CA TYR A 155 -7.73 -1.59 10.86
C TYR A 155 -7.81 -2.98 10.23
N LYS A 156 -8.99 -3.59 10.26
CA LYS A 156 -9.27 -4.72 9.37
C LYS A 156 -9.48 -4.21 7.96
N LEU A 157 -8.96 -4.93 6.98
CA LEU A 157 -9.19 -4.60 5.58
C LEU A 157 -10.69 -4.61 5.24
N SER A 158 -11.47 -5.53 5.82
CA SER A 158 -12.93 -5.50 5.71
C SER A 158 -13.47 -4.12 6.09
N ASP A 159 -13.17 -3.67 7.31
CA ASP A 159 -13.81 -2.49 7.87
C ASP A 159 -13.44 -1.21 7.12
N LEU A 160 -12.18 -1.11 6.65
CA LEU A 160 -11.76 -0.03 5.76
C LEU A 160 -12.59 0.01 4.48
N LEU A 161 -12.83 -1.13 3.86
CA LEU A 161 -13.56 -1.18 2.60
C LEU A 161 -15.05 -0.89 2.76
N ASP A 162 -15.68 -1.36 3.84
CA ASP A 162 -17.05 -0.95 4.17
C ASP A 162 -17.13 0.56 4.35
N TRP A 163 -16.15 1.12 5.08
CA TRP A 163 -16.09 2.54 5.37
C TRP A 163 -15.90 3.39 4.11
N PHE A 164 -14.96 3.01 3.23
CA PHE A 164 -14.76 3.69 1.95
C PHE A 164 -16.03 3.69 1.10
N HIS A 165 -16.73 2.55 1.01
CA HIS A 165 -17.95 2.43 0.21
C HIS A 165 -19.12 3.22 0.81
N LYS A 166 -19.21 3.31 2.14
CA LYS A 166 -20.19 4.18 2.82
C LYS A 166 -19.92 5.67 2.55
N ILE A 167 -18.64 6.07 2.40
CA ILE A 167 -18.29 7.45 2.05
C ILE A 167 -18.58 7.75 0.58
N CYS A 168 -18.28 6.81 -0.33
CA CYS A 168 -18.41 7.02 -1.78
C CYS A 168 -19.85 6.86 -2.29
N ILE A 169 -20.68 6.04 -1.63
CA ILE A 169 -22.00 5.63 -2.10
C ILE A 169 -23.02 5.80 -0.97
N VAL A 170 -24.06 6.61 -1.22
CA VAL A 170 -25.23 6.67 -0.34
C VAL A 170 -25.95 5.31 -0.37
N ASN A 171 -26.17 4.72 0.80
CA ASN A 171 -26.76 3.38 0.97
C ASN A 171 -26.08 2.26 0.15
N PRO A 172 -24.83 1.86 0.50
CA PRO A 172 -24.08 0.87 -0.28
C PRO A 172 -24.78 -0.49 -0.37
N ILE A 173 -25.52 -0.89 0.67
CA ILE A 173 -26.24 -2.18 0.70
C ILE A 173 -27.38 -2.20 -0.33
N GLU A 174 -28.17 -1.14 -0.43
CA GLU A 174 -29.23 -1.01 -1.45
C GLU A 174 -28.63 -0.91 -2.86
N TYR A 175 -27.48 -0.25 -2.97
CA TYR A 175 -26.69 -0.26 -4.20
C TYR A 175 -26.18 -1.66 -4.55
N GLY A 176 -26.20 -2.63 -3.64
CA GLY A 176 -25.81 -4.02 -3.87
C GLY A 176 -24.32 -4.30 -3.64
N TYR A 177 -23.62 -3.39 -2.96
CA TYR A 177 -22.25 -3.60 -2.51
C TYR A 177 -22.15 -4.82 -1.61
N LYS A 178 -21.24 -5.74 -1.93
CA LYS A 178 -20.92 -6.92 -1.12
C LYS A 178 -19.42 -7.21 -1.22
N ARG A 179 -18.89 -7.92 -0.21
CA ARG A 179 -17.58 -8.56 -0.27
C ARG A 179 -17.75 -10.06 -0.34
N THR A 180 -16.98 -10.72 -1.20
CA THR A 180 -16.91 -12.18 -1.23
C THR A 180 -15.50 -12.66 -1.01
N HIS A 181 -15.38 -13.91 -0.59
CA HIS A 181 -14.09 -14.56 -0.53
C HIS A 181 -13.58 -14.80 -1.97
N LEU A 182 -12.32 -14.43 -2.21
CA LEU A 182 -11.64 -14.56 -3.51
C LEU A 182 -11.73 -15.97 -4.10
N LYS A 183 -11.45 -17.01 -3.29
CA LYS A 183 -11.57 -18.43 -3.65
C LYS A 183 -12.90 -18.83 -4.29
N TYR A 184 -14.02 -18.23 -3.88
CA TYR A 184 -15.36 -18.54 -4.40
C TYR A 184 -15.78 -17.64 -5.57
N SER A 185 -14.87 -16.84 -6.12
CA SER A 185 -15.13 -15.89 -7.20
C SER A 185 -14.34 -16.28 -8.46
N PRO A 186 -14.70 -17.39 -9.14
CA PRO A 186 -13.90 -17.93 -10.25
C PRO A 186 -13.83 -16.99 -11.46
N LEU A 187 -14.90 -16.24 -11.73
CA LEU A 187 -14.91 -15.25 -12.81
C LEU A 187 -13.90 -14.12 -12.56
N PHE A 188 -13.74 -13.69 -11.31
CA PHE A 188 -12.72 -12.72 -10.94
C PHE A 188 -11.31 -13.29 -11.09
N GLN A 189 -11.08 -14.53 -10.64
CA GLN A 189 -9.76 -15.17 -10.82
C GLN A 189 -9.41 -15.33 -12.29
N LEU A 190 -10.37 -15.73 -13.13
CA LEU A 190 -10.20 -15.80 -14.58
C LEU A 190 -9.87 -14.40 -15.14
N LYS A 191 -10.55 -13.35 -14.67
CA LYS A 191 -10.27 -11.97 -15.07
C LYS A 191 -8.84 -11.54 -14.70
N VAL A 192 -8.35 -11.87 -13.50
CA VAL A 192 -6.95 -11.59 -13.09
C VAL A 192 -5.98 -12.28 -14.05
N TYR A 193 -6.19 -13.58 -14.30
CA TYR A 193 -5.34 -14.36 -15.19
C TYR A 193 -5.32 -13.81 -16.63
N VAL A 194 -6.49 -13.48 -17.17
CA VAL A 194 -6.61 -12.87 -18.51
C VAL A 194 -5.96 -11.49 -18.54
N ASN A 195 -6.10 -10.70 -17.48
CA ASN A 195 -5.46 -9.38 -17.38
C ASN A 195 -3.94 -9.53 -17.46
N GLU A 196 -3.32 -10.39 -16.65
CA GLU A 196 -1.89 -10.63 -16.68
C GLU A 196 -1.39 -11.13 -18.05
N PHE A 197 -2.16 -12.04 -18.67
CA PHE A 197 -1.80 -12.59 -19.97
C PHE A 197 -1.83 -11.53 -21.08
N ILE A 198 -2.82 -10.63 -21.08
CA ILE A 198 -2.97 -9.61 -22.12
C ILE A 198 -2.09 -8.38 -21.84
N THR A 199 -1.95 -7.98 -20.58
CA THR A 199 -1.37 -6.70 -20.16
C THR A 199 0.01 -6.83 -19.54
N PHE A 200 0.91 -7.52 -20.24
CA PHE A 200 2.26 -7.82 -19.75
C PHE A 200 3.11 -6.59 -19.35
N ALA A 201 2.78 -5.38 -19.82
CA ALA A 201 3.54 -4.16 -19.50
C ALA A 201 2.81 -3.18 -18.57
N TYR A 202 1.48 -3.20 -18.53
CA TYR A 202 0.68 -2.25 -17.76
C TYR A 202 -0.64 -2.89 -17.34
N PRO A 203 -0.71 -3.50 -16.14
CA PRO A 203 -1.91 -4.17 -15.68
C PRO A 203 -3.07 -3.19 -15.55
N PHE A 204 -4.17 -3.46 -16.24
CA PHE A 204 -5.36 -2.61 -16.11
C PHE A 204 -5.88 -2.66 -14.67
N GLY A 205 -6.13 -1.48 -14.09
CA GLY A 205 -6.62 -1.33 -12.72
C GLY A 205 -5.71 -1.96 -11.65
N TYR A 206 -4.41 -2.13 -11.93
CA TYR A 206 -3.43 -2.74 -11.03
C TYR A 206 -3.79 -4.17 -10.59
N LEU A 207 -4.64 -4.87 -11.36
CA LEU A 207 -5.15 -6.18 -10.99
C LEU A 207 -4.19 -7.29 -11.42
N GLN A 208 -3.43 -7.83 -10.47
CA GLN A 208 -2.50 -8.94 -10.65
C GLN A 208 -2.46 -9.82 -9.41
N TRP A 209 -2.05 -11.07 -9.55
CA TRP A 209 -1.86 -11.99 -8.43
C TRP A 209 -0.80 -11.49 -7.47
N GLU A 210 0.26 -10.87 -7.97
CA GLU A 210 1.31 -10.26 -7.13
C GLU A 210 0.76 -9.16 -6.21
N TYR A 211 -0.12 -8.31 -6.74
CA TYR A 211 -0.79 -7.28 -5.95
C TYR A 211 -1.77 -7.90 -4.94
N LEU A 212 -2.57 -8.88 -5.36
CA LEU A 212 -3.53 -9.57 -4.49
C LEU A 212 -2.83 -10.32 -3.35
N GLU A 213 -1.66 -10.90 -3.59
CA GLU A 213 -0.83 -11.53 -2.58
C GLU A 213 -0.46 -10.52 -1.49
N ARG A 214 0.14 -9.39 -1.89
CA ARG A 214 0.55 -8.29 -0.99
C ARG A 214 -0.63 -7.68 -0.24
N GLU A 215 -1.76 -7.54 -0.91
CA GLU A 215 -3.01 -7.06 -0.29
C GLU A 215 -3.45 -8.00 0.83
N SER A 216 -3.36 -9.32 0.61
CA SER A 216 -3.86 -10.34 1.54
C SER A 216 -3.01 -10.48 2.81
N ILE A 217 -1.74 -10.10 2.74
CA ILE A 217 -0.78 -10.14 3.84
C ILE A 217 -1.07 -9.05 4.88
N SER A 218 -1.13 -9.39 6.17
CA SER A 218 -1.29 -8.41 7.24
C SER A 218 -0.02 -7.58 7.45
N ASP A 219 -0.18 -6.34 7.89
CA ASP A 219 0.94 -5.44 8.20
C ASP A 219 1.58 -5.82 9.55
N HIS A 220 2.85 -6.21 9.51
CA HIS A 220 3.65 -6.56 10.68
C HIS A 220 4.60 -5.41 11.02
N VAL A 221 4.47 -4.88 12.23
CA VAL A 221 5.29 -3.77 12.73
C VAL A 221 6.22 -4.33 13.80
N SER A 222 7.52 -4.13 13.62
CA SER A 222 8.53 -4.59 14.56
C SER A 222 8.71 -3.54 15.65
N LYS A 223 8.75 -3.99 16.91
CA LYS A 223 8.99 -3.10 18.06
C LYS A 223 10.44 -2.65 18.18
N GLU A 224 11.35 -3.31 17.46
CA GLU A 224 12.79 -3.03 17.53
C GLU A 224 13.19 -1.87 16.62
N LEU A 225 12.36 -1.55 15.63
CA LEU A 225 12.66 -0.52 14.64
C LEU A 225 11.98 0.81 15.00
N PRO A 226 12.68 1.94 14.85
CA PRO A 226 12.09 3.25 15.07
C PRO A 226 11.00 3.56 14.05
N THR A 227 10.03 4.36 14.48
CA THR A 227 8.87 4.79 13.69
C THR A 227 8.94 6.27 13.34
N LEU A 228 7.92 6.80 12.68
CA LEU A 228 7.80 8.23 12.36
C LEU A 228 7.62 9.12 13.59
N GLU A 229 7.02 8.59 14.65
CA GLU A 229 6.81 9.35 15.89
C GLU A 229 8.16 9.66 16.55
N ASP A 230 9.14 8.75 16.43
CA ASP A 230 10.52 8.95 16.90
C ASP A 230 11.26 10.05 16.14
N LEU A 231 10.80 10.40 14.92
CA LEU A 231 11.29 11.53 14.13
C LEU A 231 10.58 12.84 14.49
N GLY A 232 9.69 12.83 15.48
CA GLY A 232 8.93 14.00 15.93
C GLY A 232 7.75 14.37 15.02
N ILE A 233 7.27 13.45 14.18
CA ILE A 233 6.17 13.70 13.25
C ILE A 233 4.85 13.29 13.88
N THR A 234 3.91 14.23 13.91
CA THR A 234 2.52 13.95 14.29
C THR A 234 1.82 13.27 13.12
N LEU A 235 1.36 12.04 13.34
CA LEU A 235 0.74 11.23 12.31
C LEU A 235 -0.69 11.69 11.99
N THR A 236 -1.00 11.73 10.69
CA THR A 236 -2.32 12.04 10.17
C THR A 236 -3.21 10.80 10.22
N THR A 237 -4.38 10.92 10.86
CA THR A 237 -5.35 9.83 10.91
C THR A 237 -6.19 9.78 9.62
N MET A 238 -6.56 8.58 9.19
CA MET A 238 -7.41 8.40 8.00
C MET A 238 -8.76 9.11 8.18
N GLU A 239 -9.37 9.04 9.36
CA GLU A 239 -10.69 9.61 9.65
C GLU A 239 -10.74 11.13 9.44
N SER A 240 -9.62 11.81 9.68
CA SER A 240 -9.52 13.26 9.48
C SER A 240 -9.56 13.70 8.01
N ARG A 241 -9.16 12.83 7.07
CA ARG A 241 -8.91 13.20 5.65
C ARG A 241 -9.74 12.41 4.65
N MET A 242 -10.23 11.22 5.00
CA MET A 242 -10.80 10.29 4.03
C MET A 242 -12.02 10.85 3.27
N HIS A 243 -12.82 11.71 3.91
CA HIS A 243 -13.93 12.40 3.22
C HIS A 243 -13.47 13.30 2.06
N TRP A 244 -12.28 13.89 2.17
CA TRP A 244 -11.68 14.70 1.12
C TRP A 244 -11.03 13.82 0.06
N GLU A 245 -10.22 12.84 0.47
CA GLU A 245 -9.52 11.92 -0.43
C GLU A 245 -10.49 11.12 -1.31
N LEU A 246 -11.64 10.73 -0.75
CA LEU A 246 -12.65 9.95 -1.45
C LEU A 246 -13.67 10.77 -2.23
N LYS A 247 -13.62 12.09 -2.16
CA LYS A 247 -14.55 12.96 -2.88
C LYS A 247 -14.59 12.68 -4.41
N PRO A 248 -13.46 12.46 -5.10
CA PRO A 248 -13.47 12.13 -6.53
C PRO A 248 -14.16 10.80 -6.86
N TYR A 249 -14.20 9.87 -5.89
CA TYR A 249 -14.79 8.54 -6.04
C TYR A 249 -16.26 8.47 -5.62
N ARG A 250 -16.88 9.61 -5.28
CA ARG A 250 -18.32 9.63 -5.01
C ARG A 250 -19.11 9.38 -6.28
N LYS A 251 -20.06 8.43 -6.21
CA LYS A 251 -20.90 8.04 -7.35
C LYS A 251 -21.59 9.25 -7.99
N ASP A 252 -22.14 10.13 -7.17
CA ASP A 252 -22.77 11.37 -7.62
C ASP A 252 -21.77 12.53 -7.49
N TYR A 253 -20.76 12.55 -8.37
CA TYR A 253 -19.66 13.53 -8.32
C TYR A 253 -20.13 14.99 -8.32
N GLY A 254 -21.23 15.28 -9.03
CA GLY A 254 -21.83 16.62 -9.08
C GLY A 254 -22.73 16.96 -7.87
N TYR A 255 -22.98 16.00 -6.98
CA TYR A 255 -23.86 16.18 -5.85
C TYR A 255 -23.13 16.83 -4.67
N MET A 256 -23.44 18.10 -4.43
CA MET A 256 -23.02 18.79 -3.21
C MET A 256 -24.06 18.55 -2.13
N GLN A 257 -23.84 17.48 -1.36
CA GLN A 257 -24.66 17.14 -0.21
C GLN A 257 -24.75 18.34 0.75
N SER A 258 -25.98 18.68 1.15
CA SER A 258 -26.22 19.71 2.14
C SER A 258 -25.85 19.23 3.55
N VAL A 259 -25.48 20.15 4.43
CA VAL A 259 -25.13 19.82 5.83
C VAL A 259 -26.36 19.20 6.50
N HIS A 260 -26.20 18.03 7.14
CA HIS A 260 -27.25 17.22 7.79
C HIS A 260 -28.28 16.53 6.88
N GLU A 261 -27.99 16.41 5.59
CA GLU A 261 -28.89 15.67 4.68
C GLU A 261 -28.86 14.15 4.89
N PHE A 262 -27.68 13.61 5.21
CA PHE A 262 -27.50 12.21 5.60
C PHE A 262 -26.72 12.17 6.92
N ASP A 263 -26.91 11.08 7.66
CA ASP A 263 -26.14 10.81 8.87
C ASP A 263 -24.64 10.75 8.57
N ALA A 264 -23.83 11.24 9.51
CA ALA A 264 -22.39 11.14 9.40
C ALA A 264 -21.97 9.66 9.34
N VAL A 265 -21.09 9.34 8.39
CA VAL A 265 -20.54 7.98 8.30
C VAL A 265 -19.66 7.73 9.52
N PRO A 266 -19.93 6.70 10.34
CA PRO A 266 -19.12 6.42 11.51
C PRO A 266 -17.72 5.94 11.11
N ASP A 267 -16.74 6.27 11.95
CA ASP A 267 -15.36 5.82 11.81
C ASP A 267 -15.25 4.29 11.88
N PRO A 268 -14.27 3.68 11.18
CA PRO A 268 -14.08 2.24 11.20
C PRO A 268 -13.55 1.78 12.56
N PRO A 269 -13.86 0.55 13.01
CA PRO A 269 -13.26 -0.03 14.20
C PRO A 269 -11.74 -0.12 14.08
N ILE A 270 -11.06 0.12 15.20
CA ILE A 270 -9.60 0.09 15.30
C ILE A 270 -9.18 -1.17 16.04
N ILE A 271 -8.10 -1.80 15.59
CA ILE A 271 -7.45 -2.92 16.27
C ILE A 271 -6.38 -2.36 17.23
N PRO A 272 -6.33 -2.78 18.50
CA PRO A 272 -5.27 -2.36 19.42
C PRO A 272 -3.88 -2.71 18.88
N ILE A 273 -2.96 -1.76 18.96
CA ILE A 273 -1.54 -2.00 18.65
C ILE A 273 -0.92 -2.64 19.89
N HIS A 274 -0.49 -3.90 19.77
CA HIS A 274 0.11 -4.67 20.88
C HIS A 274 1.63 -4.62 20.88
#